data_AF-A0A7H4LST0-F1
#
_entry.id   AF-A0A7H4LST0-F1
#
_cell.length_a   1.000
_cell.length_b   1.000
_cell.length_c   1.000
_cell.angle_alpha   90.00
_cell.angle_beta   90.00
_cell.angle_gamma   90.00
#
_symmetry.space_group_name_H-M   'P 1'
#
loop_
_entity.id
_entity.type
_entity.pdbx_description
1 polymer ?
#
loop_
_entity_poly.entity_id
_entity_poly.type
_entity_poly.pdbx_seq_one_letter_code
_entity_poly.pdbx_strand_id
1 'polypeptide(L)'
;MNGIHDLGGMHGLGPIPTEENEPYFHHEWERRVFPLFASLFVGGHFNVDEFRHAIERMAPTEYLQSSYYEHWLHAFETLLLAKG
;
A
#
# COMPACT_ATOMS: atom_id res chain seq x y z
N MET A 1 6.40 2.92 13.43
CA MET A 1 7.84 3.21 13.32
C MET A 1 7.99 4.67 12.88
N ASN A 2 9.03 5.41 13.24
CA ASN A 2 9.22 6.79 12.74
C ASN A 2 9.70 6.75 11.29
N GLY A 3 8.77 6.56 10.35
CA GLY A 3 9.02 6.43 8.92
C GLY A 3 8.17 7.40 8.10
N ILE A 4 8.40 7.42 6.78
CA ILE A 4 7.77 8.42 5.89
C ILE A 4 6.23 8.28 5.77
N HIS A 5 5.67 7.13 6.17
CA HIS A 5 4.22 6.91 6.20
C HIS A 5 3.51 7.77 7.28
N ASP A 6 4.23 8.22 8.31
CA ASP A 6 3.70 9.10 9.35
C ASP A 6 3.78 10.56 8.88
N LEU A 7 2.87 10.92 7.97
CA LEU A 7 2.83 12.24 7.34
C LEU A 7 2.19 13.34 8.23
N GLY A 8 1.77 12.99 9.45
CA GLY A 8 1.07 13.90 10.36
C GLY A 8 1.89 15.15 10.71
N GLY A 9 1.43 16.31 10.26
CA GLY A 9 2.10 17.59 10.54
C GLY A 9 3.29 17.92 9.65
N MET A 10 3.54 17.14 8.58
CA MET A 10 4.57 17.46 7.60
C MET A 10 4.18 18.67 6.74
N HIS A 11 5.17 19.47 6.37
CA HIS A 11 5.02 20.58 5.42
C HIS A 11 5.61 20.20 4.05
N GLY A 12 5.24 20.94 2.99
CA GLY A 12 5.90 20.85 1.68
C GLY A 12 5.32 19.84 0.68
N LEU A 13 4.16 19.24 0.96
CA LEU A 13 3.50 18.29 0.05
C LEU A 13 2.63 18.94 -1.04
N GLY A 14 2.48 20.27 -1.01
CA GLY A 14 1.66 21.01 -1.96
C GLY A 14 0.16 20.94 -1.67
N PRO A 15 -0.67 21.41 -2.62
CA PRO A 15 -2.13 21.33 -2.50
C PRO A 15 -2.64 19.90 -2.70
N ILE A 16 -3.85 19.62 -2.21
CA ILE A 16 -4.54 18.34 -2.41
C ILE A 16 -5.18 18.35 -3.81
N PRO A 17 -4.73 17.52 -4.77
CA PRO A 17 -5.41 17.38 -6.05
C PRO A 17 -6.70 16.57 -5.87
N THR A 18 -7.74 16.89 -6.65
CA THR A 18 -9.01 16.15 -6.69
C THR A 18 -9.37 15.85 -8.13
N GLU A 19 -9.78 14.63 -8.44
CA GLU A 19 -10.26 14.24 -9.76
C GLU A 19 -11.80 14.22 -9.80
N GLU A 20 -12.39 14.86 -10.80
CA GLU A 20 -13.85 14.83 -10.98
C GLU A 20 -14.26 13.47 -11.56
N ASN A 21 -15.24 12.80 -10.94
CA ASN A 21 -15.70 11.46 -11.33
C ASN A 21 -14.59 10.39 -11.28
N GLU A 22 -13.70 10.48 -10.28
CA GLU A 22 -12.64 9.50 -10.05
C GLU A 22 -13.17 8.05 -10.08
N PRO A 23 -12.62 7.18 -10.93
CA PRO A 23 -13.04 5.78 -10.98
C PRO A 23 -12.57 5.03 -9.73
N TYR A 24 -13.23 3.91 -9.39
CA TYR A 24 -12.76 3.06 -8.28
C TYR A 24 -11.36 2.45 -8.51
N PHE A 25 -10.99 2.24 -9.79
CA PHE A 25 -9.69 1.76 -10.23
C PHE A 25 -9.32 2.47 -11.53
N HIS A 26 -8.17 3.15 -11.55
CA HIS A 26 -7.62 3.81 -12.74
C HIS A 26 -7.04 2.80 -13.72
N HIS A 27 -6.59 1.65 -13.22
CA HIS A 27 -5.99 0.60 -14.04
C HIS A 27 -6.58 -0.79 -13.75
N GLU A 28 -6.61 -1.64 -14.78
CA GLU A 28 -7.15 -3.00 -14.64
C GLU A 28 -6.38 -3.86 -13.61
N TRP A 29 -5.08 -3.62 -13.45
CA TRP A 29 -4.25 -4.37 -12.51
C TRP A 29 -4.59 -4.07 -11.05
N GLU A 30 -5.04 -2.85 -10.73
CA GLU A 30 -5.43 -2.46 -9.37
C GLU A 30 -6.63 -3.28 -8.90
N ARG A 31 -7.59 -3.50 -9.81
CA ARG A 31 -8.74 -4.38 -9.59
C ARG A 31 -8.33 -5.83 -9.33
N ARG A 32 -7.18 -6.28 -9.82
CA ARG A 32 -6.63 -7.62 -9.55
C ARG A 32 -5.89 -7.67 -8.21
N VAL A 33 -5.20 -6.59 -7.83
CA VAL A 33 -4.44 -6.47 -6.56
C VAL A 33 -5.39 -6.35 -5.36
N PHE A 34 -6.42 -5.52 -5.46
CA PHE A 34 -7.37 -5.26 -4.36
C PHE A 34 -7.94 -6.53 -3.68
N PRO A 35 -8.53 -7.51 -4.40
CA PRO A 35 -9.10 -8.70 -3.77
C PRO A 35 -8.07 -9.63 -3.13
N LEU A 36 -6.77 -9.51 -3.48
CA LEU A 36 -5.72 -10.35 -2.89
C LEU A 36 -5.61 -10.14 -1.38
N PHE A 37 -5.87 -8.93 -0.87
CA PHE A 37 -5.87 -8.70 0.58
C PHE A 37 -6.82 -9.64 1.30
N ALA A 38 -8.09 -9.70 0.86
CA ALA A 38 -9.09 -10.55 1.49
C ALA A 38 -8.72 -12.04 1.36
N SER A 39 -8.27 -12.47 0.18
CA SER A 39 -7.88 -13.86 -0.06
C SER A 39 -6.70 -14.30 0.82
N LEU A 40 -5.65 -13.48 0.89
CA LEU A 40 -4.43 -13.81 1.65
C LEU A 40 -4.65 -13.67 3.17
N PHE A 41 -5.46 -12.70 3.60
CA PHE A 41 -5.86 -12.52 4.99
C PHE A 41 -6.71 -13.70 5.49
N VAL A 42 -7.77 -14.07 4.75
CA VAL A 42 -8.63 -15.21 5.10
C VAL A 42 -7.85 -16.54 5.01
N GLY A 43 -6.90 -16.64 4.07
CA GLY A 43 -5.98 -17.77 3.97
C GLY A 43 -4.98 -17.88 5.13
N GLY A 44 -4.90 -16.87 6.02
CA GLY A 44 -4.03 -16.87 7.19
C GLY A 44 -2.56 -16.62 6.88
N HIS A 45 -2.22 -16.09 5.69
CA HIS A 45 -0.84 -15.80 5.32
C HIS A 45 -0.26 -14.63 6.12
N PHE A 46 -1.09 -13.64 6.45
CA PHE A 46 -0.74 -12.52 7.30
C PHE A 46 -1.97 -11.95 8.01
N ASN A 47 -1.74 -11.21 9.09
CA ASN A 47 -2.77 -10.36 9.68
C ASN A 47 -2.66 -8.91 9.17
N VAL A 48 -3.61 -8.06 9.56
CA VAL A 48 -3.67 -6.67 9.09
C VAL A 48 -2.52 -5.80 9.62
N ASP A 49 -1.98 -6.11 10.79
CA ASP A 49 -0.88 -5.36 11.40
C ASP A 49 0.43 -5.65 10.67
N GLU A 50 0.67 -6.90 10.30
CA GLU A 50 1.79 -7.31 9.44
C GLU A 50 1.70 -6.66 8.06
N PHE A 51 0.51 -6.58 7.47
CA PHE A 51 0.26 -5.90 6.20
C PHE A 51 0.63 -4.42 6.27
N ARG A 52 0.10 -3.69 7.25
CA ARG A 52 0.46 -2.27 7.46
C ARG A 52 1.96 -2.11 7.64
N HIS A 53 2.54 -2.93 8.53
CA HIS A 53 3.96 -2.82 8.83
C HIS A 53 4.86 -3.20 7.64
N ALA A 54 4.41 -4.06 6.72
CA ALA A 54 5.14 -4.32 5.48
C ALA A 54 5.22 -3.06 4.60
N ILE A 55 4.12 -2.32 4.45
CA ILE A 55 4.09 -1.04 3.73
C ILE A 55 4.97 0.00 4.44
N GLU A 56 4.88 0.09 5.78
CA GLU A 56 5.68 1.05 6.57
C GLU A 56 7.20 0.87 6.43
N ARG A 57 7.65 -0.33 6.03
CA ARG A 57 9.06 -0.70 5.83
C ARG A 57 9.57 -0.50 4.42
N MET A 58 8.72 -0.06 3.48
CA MET A 58 9.16 0.32 2.13
C MET A 58 10.27 1.36 2.20
N ALA A 59 11.16 1.38 1.18
CA ALA A 59 12.12 2.46 1.06
C ALA A 59 11.37 3.80 0.97
N PRO A 60 11.80 4.86 1.68
CA PRO A 60 11.01 6.10 1.75
C PRO A 60 10.71 6.74 0.40
N THR A 61 11.64 6.65 -0.54
CA THR A 61 11.46 7.14 -1.92
C THR A 61 10.43 6.32 -2.68
N GLU A 62 10.46 5.00 -2.55
CA GLU A 62 9.47 4.11 -3.19
C GLU A 62 8.08 4.38 -2.63
N TYR A 63 7.93 4.48 -1.31
CA TYR A 63 6.65 4.81 -0.67
C TYR A 63 6.02 6.10 -1.22
N LEU A 64 6.82 7.15 -1.42
CA LEU A 64 6.33 8.44 -1.91
C LEU A 64 6.07 8.48 -3.43
N GLN A 65 6.79 7.66 -4.21
CA GLN A 65 6.74 7.71 -5.68
C GLN A 65 5.79 6.68 -6.29
N SER A 66 5.50 5.60 -5.57
CA SER A 66 4.59 4.56 -6.03
C SER A 66 3.13 4.93 -5.74
N SER A 67 2.24 4.43 -6.59
CA SER A 67 0.79 4.48 -6.40
C SER A 67 0.33 3.63 -5.20
N TYR A 68 -0.90 3.89 -4.74
CA TYR A 68 -1.45 3.23 -3.56
C TYR A 68 -1.53 1.71 -3.68
N TYR A 69 -1.93 1.18 -4.84
CA TYR A 69 -2.01 -0.27 -5.05
C TYR A 69 -0.64 -0.93 -5.29
N GLU A 70 0.41 -0.16 -5.61
CA GLU A 70 1.78 -0.67 -5.60
C GLU A 70 2.28 -0.92 -4.17
N HIS A 71 1.85 -0.13 -3.17
CA HIS A 71 2.12 -0.43 -1.76
C HIS A 71 1.55 -1.78 -1.36
N TRP A 72 0.33 -2.08 -1.81
CA TRP A 72 -0.35 -3.35 -1.53
C TRP A 72 0.41 -4.52 -2.18
N LEU A 73 0.78 -4.37 -3.45
CA LEU A 73 1.55 -5.38 -4.16
C LEU A 73 2.88 -5.66 -3.46
N HIS A 74 3.63 -4.61 -3.09
CA HIS A 74 4.88 -4.73 -2.34
C HIS A 74 4.70 -5.48 -1.02
N ALA A 75 3.62 -5.19 -0.28
CA ALA A 75 3.32 -5.87 0.98
C ALA A 75 3.04 -7.37 0.76
N PHE A 76 2.29 -7.73 -0.28
CA PHE A 76 2.03 -9.14 -0.60
C PHE A 76 3.31 -9.88 -0.98
N GLU A 77 4.11 -9.32 -1.89
CA GLU A 77 5.40 -9.91 -2.30
C GLU A 77 6.33 -10.11 -1.09
N THR A 78 6.45 -9.07 -0.25
CA THR A 78 7.32 -9.10 0.93
C THR A 78 6.87 -10.12 1.96
N LEU A 79 5.58 -10.14 2.29
CA LEU A 79 5.05 -11.01 3.35
C LEU A 79 5.01 -12.47 2.93
N LEU A 80 4.63 -12.75 1.67
CA LEU A 80 4.63 -14.11 1.16
C LEU A 80 6.05 -14.66 1.09
N LEU A 81 7.01 -13.93 0.51
CA LEU A 81 8.41 -14.37 0.48
C LEU A 81 9.00 -14.61 1.88
N ALA A 82 8.61 -13.79 2.87
CA ALA A 82 9.06 -13.97 4.25
C ALA A 82 8.44 -15.20 4.94
N LYS A 83 7.34 -15.75 4.42
CA LYS A 83 6.51 -16.78 5.07
C LYS A 83 6.33 -18.08 4.27
N GLY A 84 6.67 -18.14 2.98
CA GLY A 84 6.68 -19.36 2.15
C GLY A 84 5.96 -19.20 0.81
#